data_AF-A0A443HIE8-F1
#
_entry.id   AF-A0A443HIE8-F1
#
_cell.length_a   1.000
_cell.length_b   1.000
_cell.length_c   1.000
_cell.angle_alpha   90.00
_cell.angle_beta   90.00
_cell.angle_gamma   90.00
#
_symmetry.space_group_name_H-M   'P 1'
#
loop_
_entity.id
_entity.type
_entity.pdbx_description
1 polymer ?
#
loop_
_entity_poly.entity_id
_entity_poly.type
_entity_poly.pdbx_seq_one_letter_code
_entity_poly.pdbx_strand_id
1 'polypeptide(L)'
;MRAAPALRHVLRGQSRLFPRASAPSILSRSQSQSPLLSASVFRQKQAVIPSLSRSFASSEAPKTRDPRPLTDRATSESTDAENAEQNKARRAQEPMYQITFTCKPCGDRSSHQMSKHGYHRGTVLIRCPTCSNRHVISDHLGIFMDKKSTLEDILKKDGRKLKKGYVDGDMEFWDDGTSNPKQTQEQSEKAGEQ
;
A
#
# COMPACT_ATOMS: atom_id res chain seq x y z
N MET A 1 24.15 23.48 59.41
CA MET A 1 25.60 23.14 59.43
C MET A 1 25.72 21.77 58.75
N ARG A 2 26.41 21.48 57.64
CA ARG A 2 27.48 22.05 56.81
C ARG A 2 27.23 21.54 55.36
N ALA A 3 27.15 22.40 54.35
CA ALA A 3 28.21 22.79 53.38
C ALA A 3 28.59 21.70 52.33
N ALA A 4 28.44 22.07 51.06
CA ALA A 4 28.87 21.35 49.84
C ALA A 4 30.39 21.46 49.59
N PRO A 5 30.92 20.80 48.54
CA PRO A 5 31.29 21.61 47.36
C PRO A 5 31.07 20.95 45.99
N ALA A 6 31.17 21.81 44.97
CA ALA A 6 30.95 21.60 43.54
C ALA A 6 32.24 21.28 42.76
N LEU A 7 32.08 20.68 41.57
CA LEU A 7 33.05 20.61 40.44
C LEU A 7 32.21 20.37 39.17
N ARG A 8 31.79 21.37 38.36
CA ARG A 8 32.47 22.09 37.27
C ARG A 8 33.37 21.23 36.37
N HIS A 9 32.97 20.99 35.10
CA HIS A 9 33.81 21.08 33.89
C HIS A 9 32.91 21.19 32.63
N VAL A 10 32.82 22.39 32.03
CA VAL A 10 33.48 22.87 30.79
C VAL A 10 32.78 22.45 29.49
N LEU A 11 32.14 23.46 28.88
CA LEU A 11 31.62 23.51 27.51
C LEU A 11 32.76 23.45 26.48
N ARG A 12 32.55 22.73 25.38
CA ARG A 12 33.23 23.02 24.11
C ARG A 12 32.23 22.93 22.96
N GLY A 13 31.85 24.09 22.47
CA GLY A 13 31.19 24.24 21.18
C GLY A 13 32.17 24.06 20.03
N GLN A 14 31.60 23.83 18.85
CA GLN A 14 32.17 24.25 17.57
C GLN A 14 31.06 24.22 16.51
N SER A 15 30.44 25.38 16.36
CA SER A 15 29.69 25.83 15.20
C SER A 15 30.63 25.97 14.00
N ARG A 16 30.34 25.30 12.88
CA ARG A 16 30.96 25.59 11.58
C ARG A 16 29.96 26.34 10.70
N LEU A 17 30.31 27.60 10.42
CA LEU A 17 29.67 28.47 9.45
C LEU A 17 30.30 28.24 8.06
N PHE A 18 29.43 28.28 7.04
CA PHE A 18 29.53 28.47 5.57
C PHE A 18 30.89 28.64 4.85
N PRO A 19 30.92 28.39 3.52
CA PRO A 19 30.70 29.52 2.62
C PRO A 19 29.73 29.27 1.46
N ARG A 20 29.09 30.39 1.11
CA ARG A 20 28.20 30.71 -0.01
C ARG A 20 29.04 30.86 -1.29
N ALA A 21 28.69 30.14 -2.36
CA ALA A 21 29.26 30.38 -3.69
C ALA A 21 28.25 31.13 -4.56
N SER A 22 28.64 32.34 -4.96
CA SER A 22 27.97 33.26 -5.87
C SER A 22 28.36 32.98 -7.32
N ALA A 23 27.38 32.84 -8.22
CA ALA A 23 27.61 32.84 -9.66
C ALA A 23 27.41 34.28 -10.21
N PRO A 24 28.35 34.84 -10.98
CA PRO A 24 28.16 36.12 -11.64
C PRO A 24 27.42 35.94 -12.97
N SER A 25 26.70 36.98 -13.34
CA SER A 25 26.08 37.15 -14.65
C SER A 25 26.82 38.24 -15.45
N ILE A 26 26.64 38.16 -16.77
CA ILE A 26 26.58 39.21 -17.82
C ILE A 26 27.85 39.67 -18.61
N LEU A 27 27.61 39.75 -19.95
CA LEU A 27 28.17 40.58 -21.06
C LEU A 27 29.58 40.23 -21.59
N SER A 28 29.94 40.31 -22.89
CA SER A 28 29.28 40.83 -24.11
C SER A 28 30.11 40.47 -25.38
N ARG A 29 29.42 40.29 -26.51
CA ARG A 29 29.63 40.96 -27.83
C ARG A 29 30.95 40.82 -28.61
N SER A 30 30.89 40.32 -29.85
CA SER A 30 31.34 41.00 -31.10
C SER A 30 31.05 40.13 -32.34
N GLN A 31 30.19 40.62 -33.27
CA GLN A 31 30.45 40.92 -34.71
C GLN A 31 31.17 39.80 -35.50
N SER A 32 30.76 39.39 -36.71
CA SER A 32 30.34 40.22 -37.84
C SER A 32 29.95 39.35 -39.07
N GLN A 33 29.27 39.99 -40.02
CA GLN A 33 29.17 39.73 -41.47
C GLN A 33 28.11 38.75 -42.00
N SER A 34 27.04 39.38 -42.49
CA SER A 34 26.18 38.94 -43.59
C SER A 34 26.96 38.83 -44.92
N PRO A 35 26.45 38.00 -45.85
CA PRO A 35 26.11 38.55 -47.16
C PRO A 35 24.70 38.17 -47.62
N LEU A 36 24.18 39.03 -48.50
CA LEU A 36 22.84 39.00 -49.08
C LEU A 36 22.78 38.10 -50.33
N LEU A 37 21.52 37.78 -50.69
CA LEU A 37 20.98 37.35 -52.00
C LEU A 37 21.15 35.87 -52.39
N SER A 38 20.03 35.13 -52.40
CA SER A 38 19.32 34.85 -53.67
C SER A 38 17.92 34.32 -53.40
N ALA A 39 16.92 34.98 -53.97
CA ALA A 39 15.51 34.62 -53.85
C ALA A 39 15.19 33.49 -54.85
N SER A 40 15.10 32.26 -54.34
CA SER A 40 14.48 31.15 -55.07
C SER A 40 13.05 30.99 -54.59
N VAL A 41 12.11 31.41 -55.44
CA VAL A 41 10.68 31.16 -55.29
C VAL A 41 10.44 29.66 -55.48
N PHE A 42 10.61 28.87 -54.42
CA PHE A 42 10.05 27.54 -54.38
C PHE A 42 8.59 27.66 -53.99
N ARG A 43 7.75 27.58 -55.03
CA ARG A 43 6.30 27.42 -54.97
C ARG A 43 5.98 26.18 -54.12
N GLN A 44 5.82 26.40 -52.82
CA GLN A 44 5.39 25.37 -51.88
C GLN A 44 3.97 24.97 -52.28
N LYS A 45 3.83 23.80 -52.90
CA LYS A 45 2.53 23.17 -53.08
C LYS A 45 1.98 22.96 -51.67
N GLN A 46 1.04 23.80 -51.28
CA GLN A 46 0.25 23.59 -50.08
C GLN A 46 -0.47 22.26 -50.25
N ALA A 47 0.02 21.23 -49.55
CA ALA A 47 -0.74 20.01 -49.39
C ALA A 47 -1.95 20.38 -48.53
N VAL A 48 -3.10 20.52 -49.18
CA VAL A 48 -4.39 20.64 -48.53
C VAL A 48 -4.64 19.32 -47.83
N ILE A 49 -4.29 19.25 -46.54
CA ILE A 49 -4.69 18.15 -45.68
C ILE A 49 -6.21 18.27 -45.55
N PRO A 50 -7.02 17.31 -46.05
CA PRO A 50 -8.45 17.37 -45.79
C PRO A 50 -8.63 17.24 -44.29
N SER A 51 -9.12 18.31 -43.65
CA SER A 51 -9.61 18.23 -42.29
C SER A 51 -10.80 17.28 -42.32
N LEU A 52 -10.58 16.01 -41.99
CA LEU A 52 -11.65 15.12 -41.65
C LEU A 52 -12.26 15.69 -40.37
N SER A 53 -13.33 16.47 -40.54
CA SER A 53 -14.27 16.78 -39.49
C SER A 53 -14.74 15.45 -38.95
N ARG A 54 -14.08 14.98 -37.89
CA ARG A 54 -14.58 13.88 -37.09
C ARG A 54 -15.80 14.45 -36.40
N SER A 55 -16.93 14.39 -37.10
CA SER A 55 -18.23 14.49 -36.49
C SER A 55 -18.24 13.36 -35.47
N PHE A 56 -17.97 13.71 -34.21
CA PHE A 56 -18.42 12.89 -33.11
C PHE A 56 -19.93 12.95 -33.21
N ALA A 57 -20.50 12.02 -33.98
CA ALA A 57 -21.88 11.67 -33.84
C ALA A 57 -21.98 11.23 -32.38
N SER A 58 -22.48 12.13 -31.55
CA SER A 58 -23.09 11.76 -30.28
C SER A 58 -24.27 10.89 -30.68
N SER A 59 -24.01 9.61 -30.93
CA SER A 59 -25.06 8.62 -30.94
C SER A 59 -25.58 8.62 -29.52
N GLU A 60 -26.69 9.34 -29.32
CA GLU A 60 -27.57 9.08 -28.20
C GLU A 60 -27.92 7.60 -28.30
N ALA A 61 -27.21 6.79 -27.51
CA ALA A 61 -27.53 5.39 -27.34
C ALA A 61 -29.01 5.33 -26.93
N PRO A 62 -29.86 4.58 -27.64
CA PRO A 62 -31.25 4.41 -27.23
C PRO A 62 -31.25 3.95 -25.77
N LYS A 63 -31.93 4.71 -24.89
CA LYS A 63 -32.02 4.44 -23.44
C LYS A 63 -32.82 3.17 -23.12
N THR A 64 -33.11 2.33 -24.11
CA THR A 64 -33.77 1.03 -23.99
C THR A 64 -32.73 -0.07 -24.22
N ARG A 65 -31.70 -0.10 -23.38
CA ARG A 65 -30.89 -1.31 -23.22
C ARG A 65 -31.55 -2.11 -22.11
N ASP A 66 -32.41 -3.05 -22.49
CA ASP A 66 -32.74 -4.17 -21.61
C ASP A 66 -31.40 -4.74 -21.09
N PRO A 67 -31.28 -5.01 -19.78
CA PRO A 67 -30.06 -5.54 -19.22
C PRO A 67 -29.85 -6.93 -19.82
N ARG A 68 -29.04 -7.01 -20.87
CA ARG A 68 -28.53 -8.27 -21.37
C ARG A 68 -27.65 -8.82 -20.26
N PRO A 69 -28.04 -9.91 -19.58
CA PRO A 69 -27.21 -10.46 -18.52
C PRO A 69 -25.87 -10.89 -19.13
N LEU A 70 -24.77 -10.75 -18.38
CA LEU A 70 -23.46 -11.23 -18.81
C LEU A 70 -23.41 -12.77 -18.98
N THR A 71 -24.45 -13.47 -18.54
CA THR A 71 -24.57 -14.93 -18.57
C THR A 71 -25.98 -15.32 -18.99
N ASP A 72 -26.12 -16.47 -19.65
CA ASP A 72 -27.43 -17.03 -20.05
C ASP A 72 -28.22 -17.63 -18.86
N ARG A 73 -27.77 -17.38 -17.62
CA ARG A 73 -28.40 -17.91 -16.41
C ARG A 73 -29.67 -17.12 -16.10
N ALA A 74 -30.80 -17.81 -16.00
CA ALA A 74 -32.02 -17.24 -15.45
C ALA A 74 -31.80 -16.86 -13.97
N THR A 75 -32.03 -15.59 -13.63
CA THR A 75 -31.97 -15.11 -12.24
C THR A 75 -33.19 -15.62 -11.47
N SER A 76 -32.95 -16.40 -10.42
CA SER A 76 -33.98 -16.84 -9.48
C SER A 76 -33.52 -16.54 -8.06
N GLU A 77 -34.28 -15.69 -7.36
CA GLU A 77 -33.93 -15.21 -6.02
C GLU A 77 -33.68 -16.36 -5.03
N SER A 78 -34.50 -17.42 -5.08
CA SER A 78 -34.34 -18.62 -4.24
C SER A 78 -33.00 -19.31 -4.49
N THR A 79 -32.65 -19.55 -5.76
CA THR A 79 -31.43 -20.27 -6.12
C THR A 79 -30.19 -19.41 -5.84
N ASP A 80 -30.28 -18.09 -6.01
CA ASP A 80 -29.18 -17.18 -5.70
C ASP A 80 -28.94 -17.08 -4.18
N ALA A 81 -30.01 -17.07 -3.37
CA ALA A 81 -29.92 -17.15 -1.92
C ALA A 81 -29.30 -18.47 -1.44
N GLU A 82 -29.73 -19.60 -1.98
CA GLU A 82 -29.15 -20.93 -1.68
C GLU A 82 -27.65 -20.98 -2.03
N ASN A 83 -27.26 -20.48 -3.21
CA ASN A 83 -25.86 -20.42 -3.62
C ASN A 83 -25.04 -19.48 -2.71
N ALA A 84 -25.60 -18.35 -2.28
CA ALA A 84 -24.94 -17.44 -1.36
C ALA A 84 -24.67 -18.12 -0.01
N GLU A 85 -25.65 -18.85 0.53
CA GLU A 85 -25.52 -19.57 1.80
C GLU A 85 -24.50 -20.72 1.69
N GLN A 86 -24.53 -21.50 0.61
CA GLN A 86 -23.52 -22.53 0.34
C GLN A 86 -22.11 -21.94 0.23
N ASN A 87 -21.95 -20.80 -0.45
CA ASN A 87 -20.67 -20.11 -0.54
C ASN A 87 -20.20 -19.58 0.82
N LYS A 88 -21.11 -19.12 1.68
CA LYS A 88 -20.81 -18.68 3.05
C LYS A 88 -20.36 -19.84 3.92
N ALA A 89 -21.06 -20.97 3.87
CA ALA A 89 -20.70 -22.21 4.58
C ALA A 89 -19.31 -22.71 4.14
N ARG A 90 -19.02 -22.70 2.84
CA ARG A 90 -17.69 -23.08 2.32
C ARG A 90 -16.60 -22.15 2.84
N ARG A 91 -16.81 -20.83 2.80
CA ARG A 91 -15.84 -19.83 3.31
C ARG A 91 -15.63 -19.93 4.81
N ALA A 92 -16.65 -20.29 5.58
CA ALA A 92 -16.53 -20.50 7.02
C ALA A 92 -15.64 -21.69 7.40
N GLN A 93 -15.55 -22.70 6.52
CA GLN A 93 -14.70 -23.87 6.69
C GLN A 93 -13.27 -23.68 6.13
N GLU A 94 -13.00 -22.58 5.42
CA GLU A 94 -11.67 -22.34 4.86
C GLU A 94 -10.66 -22.06 5.98
N PRO A 95 -9.47 -22.69 5.96
CA PRO A 95 -8.46 -22.46 6.98
C PRO A 95 -7.95 -21.01 6.89
N MET A 96 -7.93 -20.36 8.05
CA MET A 96 -7.48 -18.97 8.21
C MET A 96 -6.28 -18.90 9.13
N TYR A 97 -5.44 -17.89 8.92
CA TYR A 97 -4.44 -17.47 9.89
C TYR A 97 -4.95 -16.26 10.66
N GLN A 98 -4.41 -16.07 11.86
CA GLN A 98 -4.48 -14.82 12.59
C GLN A 98 -3.06 -14.28 12.73
N ILE A 99 -2.87 -13.01 12.38
CA ILE A 99 -1.59 -12.32 12.52
C ILE A 99 -1.76 -11.16 13.47
N THR A 100 -0.79 -10.99 14.36
CA THR A 100 -0.65 -9.75 15.14
C THR A 100 0.69 -9.13 14.80
N PHE A 101 0.68 -7.89 14.32
CA PHE A 101 1.90 -7.19 13.94
C PHE A 101 1.90 -5.75 14.44
N THR A 102 3.09 -5.17 14.51
CA THR A 102 3.29 -3.76 14.85
C THR A 102 3.57 -2.99 13.57
N CYS A 103 2.74 -1.98 13.31
CA CYS A 103 2.90 -1.07 12.20
C CYS A 103 4.17 -0.23 12.38
N LYS A 104 5.11 -0.27 11.43
CA LYS A 104 6.36 0.49 11.50
C LYS A 104 6.18 2.02 11.53
N PRO A 105 5.37 2.64 10.66
CA PRO A 105 5.26 4.11 10.63
C PRO A 105 4.58 4.73 11.87
N CYS A 106 3.61 4.05 12.51
CA CYS A 106 2.90 4.60 13.68
C CYS A 106 3.16 3.87 15.01
N GLY A 107 3.79 2.68 14.99
CA GLY A 107 4.08 1.90 16.19
C GLY A 107 2.89 1.14 16.78
N ASP A 108 1.69 1.29 16.22
CA ASP A 108 0.48 0.63 16.71
C ASP A 108 0.46 -0.87 16.42
N ARG A 109 -0.03 -1.67 17.37
CA ARG A 109 -0.11 -3.13 17.26
C ARG A 109 -1.55 -3.53 16.95
N SER A 110 -1.74 -4.24 15.84
CA SER A 110 -3.08 -4.66 15.39
C SER A 110 -3.11 -6.13 14.98
N SER A 111 -4.29 -6.73 15.16
CA SER A 111 -4.57 -8.14 14.85
C SER A 111 -5.49 -8.22 13.64
N HIS A 112 -5.15 -9.07 12.68
CA HIS A 112 -5.89 -9.26 11.44
C HIS A 112 -6.05 -10.75 11.13
N GLN A 113 -7.10 -11.09 10.39
CA GLN A 113 -7.32 -12.44 9.89
C GLN A 113 -7.20 -12.48 8.37
N MET A 114 -6.60 -13.53 7.83
CA MET A 114 -6.48 -13.76 6.39
C MET A 114 -6.56 -15.23 6.06
N SER A 115 -7.03 -15.56 4.86
CA SER A 115 -7.10 -16.94 4.41
C SER A 115 -5.70 -17.54 4.24
N LYS A 116 -5.56 -18.82 4.60
CA LYS A 116 -4.32 -19.57 4.40
C LYS A 116 -3.93 -19.59 2.91
N HIS A 117 -4.92 -19.69 2.03
CA HIS A 117 -4.69 -19.65 0.59
C HIS A 117 -4.07 -18.32 0.13
N GLY A 118 -4.63 -17.19 0.58
CA GLY A 118 -4.11 -15.87 0.25
C GLY A 118 -2.67 -15.68 0.71
N TYR A 119 -2.35 -16.14 1.93
CA TYR A 119 -1.00 -16.04 2.47
C TYR A 119 0.04 -16.81 1.64
N HIS A 120 -0.24 -18.06 1.26
CA HIS A 120 0.73 -18.96 0.61
C HIS A 120 0.81 -18.84 -0.92
N ARG A 121 -0.26 -18.35 -1.57
CA ARG A 121 -0.35 -18.32 -3.05
C ARG A 121 -0.73 -16.96 -3.61
N GLY A 122 -1.29 -16.08 -2.79
CA GLY A 122 -1.76 -14.77 -3.20
C GLY A 122 -0.85 -13.63 -2.77
N THR A 123 -1.39 -12.42 -2.92
CA THR A 123 -0.81 -11.19 -2.35
C THR A 123 -1.78 -10.66 -1.31
N VAL A 124 -1.31 -10.49 -0.07
CA VAL A 124 -2.13 -10.06 1.06
C VAL A 124 -1.62 -8.74 1.60
N LEU A 125 -2.54 -7.78 1.72
CA LEU A 125 -2.31 -6.49 2.36
C LEU A 125 -3.27 -6.31 3.52
N ILE A 126 -2.75 -5.84 4.64
CA ILE A 126 -3.55 -5.49 5.82
C ILE A 126 -3.51 -3.98 6.05
N ARG A 127 -4.65 -3.40 6.38
CA ARG A 127 -4.77 -1.97 6.65
C ARG A 127 -4.54 -1.74 8.14
N CYS A 128 -3.60 -0.88 8.49
CA CYS A 128 -3.42 -0.45 9.87
C CYS A 128 -4.60 0.46 10.30
N PRO A 129 -5.24 0.22 11.46
CA PRO A 129 -6.40 1.00 11.89
C PRO A 129 -6.05 2.45 12.25
N THR A 130 -4.84 2.70 12.75
CA THR A 130 -4.42 4.03 13.22
C THR A 130 -3.92 4.92 12.09
N CYS A 131 -2.98 4.45 11.26
CA CYS A 131 -2.41 5.28 10.18
C CYS A 131 -3.06 5.06 8.81
N SER A 132 -4.05 4.16 8.69
CA SER A 132 -4.74 3.80 7.44
C SER A 132 -3.87 3.31 6.28
N ASN A 133 -2.55 3.20 6.48
CA ASN A 133 -1.63 2.64 5.50
C ASN A 133 -1.84 1.13 5.37
N ARG A 134 -1.52 0.62 4.18
CA ARG A 134 -1.57 -0.82 3.88
C ARG A 134 -0.17 -1.42 3.99
N HIS A 135 -0.06 -2.54 4.70
CA HIS A 135 1.18 -3.28 4.89
C HIS A 135 1.12 -4.58 4.11
N VAL A 136 2.15 -4.85 3.31
CA VAL A 136 2.30 -6.09 2.56
C VAL A 136 2.72 -7.20 3.52
N ILE A 137 1.99 -8.31 3.50
CA ILE A 137 2.22 -9.47 4.37
C ILE A 137 2.75 -10.65 3.56
N SER A 138 2.17 -10.88 2.38
CA SER A 138 2.70 -11.80 1.39
C SER A 138 2.54 -11.20 0.00
N ASP A 139 3.51 -11.44 -0.88
CA ASP A 139 3.44 -11.08 -2.29
C ASP A 139 4.00 -12.23 -3.13
N HIS A 140 3.14 -13.18 -3.47
CA HIS A 140 3.50 -14.28 -4.37
C HIS A 140 3.22 -13.98 -5.84
N LEU A 141 2.45 -12.91 -6.12
CA LEU A 141 2.05 -12.53 -7.48
C LEU A 141 3.01 -11.48 -8.09
N GLY A 142 3.87 -10.87 -7.28
CA GLY A 142 4.86 -9.90 -7.73
C GLY A 142 4.24 -8.54 -8.06
N ILE A 143 3.22 -8.13 -7.32
CA ILE A 143 2.51 -6.85 -7.58
C ILE A 143 3.29 -5.68 -6.99
N PHE A 144 3.95 -5.88 -5.84
CA PHE A 144 4.66 -4.83 -5.11
C PHE A 144 6.18 -5.07 -5.07
N MET A 145 6.61 -6.32 -5.16
CA MET A 145 8.00 -6.73 -5.08
C MET A 145 8.42 -7.56 -6.30
N ASP A 146 9.64 -7.36 -6.79
CA ASP A 146 10.17 -8.12 -7.95
C ASP A 146 10.35 -9.62 -7.66
N LYS A 147 10.50 -9.97 -6.38
CA LYS A 147 10.69 -11.34 -5.92
C LYS A 147 9.51 -11.76 -5.07
N LYS A 148 9.01 -12.97 -5.32
CA LYS A 148 8.02 -13.63 -4.47
C LYS A 148 8.53 -13.66 -3.04
N SER A 149 7.76 -13.11 -2.12
CA SER A 149 8.18 -13.01 -0.72
C SER A 149 7.02 -13.25 0.23
N THR A 150 7.33 -14.00 1.28
CA THR A 150 6.43 -14.19 2.42
C THR A 150 6.87 -13.29 3.57
N LEU A 151 6.03 -13.20 4.61
CA LEU A 151 6.34 -12.41 5.80
C LEU A 151 7.63 -12.90 6.47
N GLU A 152 7.89 -14.21 6.48
CA GLU A 152 9.12 -14.77 7.05
C GLU A 152 10.35 -14.23 6.30
N ASP A 153 10.30 -14.15 4.99
CA ASP A 153 11.41 -13.69 4.17
C ASP A 153 11.63 -12.18 4.27
N ILE A 154 10.53 -11.42 4.39
CA ILE A 154 10.58 -9.98 4.66
C ILE A 154 11.25 -9.74 6.03
N LEU A 155 10.83 -10.46 7.07
CA LEU A 155 11.39 -10.29 8.41
C LEU A 155 12.84 -10.77 8.51
N LYS A 156 13.20 -11.86 7.83
CA LYS A 156 14.59 -12.34 7.77
C LYS A 156 15.54 -11.30 7.17
N LYS A 157 15.13 -10.61 6.10
CA LYS A 157 15.92 -9.52 5.49
C LYS A 157 16.15 -8.36 6.46
N ASP A 158 15.14 -8.06 7.27
CA ASP A 158 15.21 -7.04 8.31
C ASP A 158 15.92 -7.52 9.60
N GLY A 159 16.41 -8.76 9.64
CA GLY A 159 17.05 -9.36 10.81
C GLY A 159 16.10 -9.71 11.96
N ARG A 160 14.79 -9.76 11.72
CA ARG A 160 13.74 -10.08 12.71
C ARG A 160 13.24 -11.52 12.56
N LYS A 161 12.78 -12.10 13.66
CA LYS A 161 12.22 -13.47 13.68
C LYS A 161 10.69 -13.42 13.77
N LEU A 162 10.02 -14.26 12.99
CA LEU A 162 8.59 -14.51 13.11
C LEU A 162 8.36 -15.61 14.15
N LYS A 163 7.43 -15.39 15.08
CA LYS A 163 6.91 -16.45 15.94
C LYS A 163 5.65 -17.01 15.32
N LYS A 164 5.60 -18.33 15.17
CA LYS A 164 4.46 -19.06 14.62
C LYS A 164 3.98 -20.06 15.64
N GLY A 165 2.66 -20.18 15.76
CA GLY A 165 2.03 -21.11 16.65
C GLY A 165 0.68 -21.58 16.11
N TYR A 166 0.17 -22.65 16.73
CA TYR A 166 -1.17 -23.17 16.49
C TYR A 166 -2.02 -22.92 17.74
N VAL A 167 -3.27 -22.53 17.50
CA VAL A 167 -4.24 -22.25 18.55
C VAL A 167 -5.28 -23.38 18.51
N ASP A 168 -5.34 -24.18 19.57
CA ASP A 168 -6.37 -25.21 19.77
C ASP A 168 -7.13 -24.91 21.07
N GLY A 169 -8.36 -24.42 20.94
CA GLY A 169 -9.11 -23.88 22.08
C GLY A 169 -8.41 -22.68 22.73
N ASP A 170 -8.15 -22.77 24.03
CA ASP A 170 -7.51 -21.73 24.85
C ASP A 170 -5.98 -21.87 24.93
N MET A 171 -5.40 -22.88 24.26
CA MET A 171 -3.98 -23.19 24.34
C MET A 171 -3.24 -22.81 23.05
N GLU A 172 -2.21 -21.98 23.19
CA GLU A 172 -1.32 -21.59 22.09
C GLU A 172 0.00 -22.36 22.20
N PHE A 173 0.33 -23.12 21.14
CA PHE A 173 1.60 -23.82 21.01
C PHE A 173 2.50 -23.09 20.03
N TRP A 174 3.71 -22.73 20.44
CA TRP A 174 4.70 -22.08 19.58
C TRP A 174 5.71 -23.11 19.03
N ASP A 175 6.20 -22.88 17.81
CA ASP A 175 7.20 -23.75 17.16
C ASP A 175 8.56 -23.77 17.91
N ASP A 176 8.79 -22.83 18.84
CA ASP A 176 9.98 -22.77 19.70
C ASP A 176 9.85 -23.63 20.98
N GLY A 177 8.74 -24.36 21.14
CA GLY A 177 8.47 -25.24 22.28
C GLY A 177 7.83 -24.53 23.48
N THR A 178 7.55 -23.23 23.37
CA THR A 178 6.86 -22.46 24.41
C THR A 178 5.34 -22.62 24.28
N SER A 179 4.60 -22.65 25.39
CA SER A 179 3.12 -22.57 25.39
C SER A 179 2.64 -21.41 26.24
N ASN A 180 1.60 -20.70 25.78
CA ASN A 180 0.93 -19.66 26.56
C ASN A 180 -0.59 -19.89 26.55
N PRO A 181 -1.27 -19.79 27.70
CA PRO A 181 -2.73 -19.76 27.75
C PRO A 181 -3.26 -18.40 27.26
N LYS A 182 -4.30 -18.41 26.44
CA LYS A 182 -4.97 -17.19 25.98
C LYS A 182 -5.76 -16.59 27.13
N GLN A 183 -5.35 -15.42 27.64
CA GLN A 183 -6.14 -14.70 28.65
C GLN A 183 -7.40 -14.11 28.00
N THR A 184 -8.55 -14.73 28.23
CA THR A 184 -9.85 -14.15 27.93
C THR A 184 -10.04 -12.90 28.79
N GLN A 185 -10.14 -11.74 28.17
CA GLN A 185 -10.60 -10.53 28.85
C GLN A 185 -12.10 -10.70 29.12
N GLU A 186 -12.44 -11.27 30.28
CA GLU A 186 -13.78 -11.16 30.84
C GLU A 186 -14.09 -9.68 31.04
N GLN A 187 -15.08 -9.20 30.27
CA GLN A 187 -15.66 -7.88 30.43
C GLN A 187 -16.22 -7.77 31.84
N SER A 188 -15.67 -6.83 32.62
CA SER A 188 -16.25 -6.41 33.89
C SER A 188 -17.52 -5.59 33.61
N GLU A 189 -18.62 -6.28 33.37
CA GLU A 189 -19.97 -5.72 33.60
C GLU A 189 -20.21 -5.69 35.12
N LYS A 190 -19.82 -4.59 35.77
CA LYS A 190 -20.36 -4.21 37.09
C LYS A 190 -20.15 -2.73 37.37
N ALA A 191 -21.17 -1.92 37.09
CA ALA A 191 -21.65 -0.83 37.96
C ALA A 191 -22.77 -0.06 37.23
N GLY A 192 -23.97 -0.62 37.28
CA GLY A 192 -25.22 0.06 36.98
C GLY A 192 -26.31 -0.60 37.81
N GLU A 193 -26.35 -0.29 39.11
CA GLU A 193 -27.54 -0.46 39.95
C GLU A 193 -27.41 0.46 41.18
N GLN A 194 -28.49 1.22 41.41
CA GLN A 194 -28.81 2.18 42.49
C GLN A 194 -28.50 3.65 42.21
#